data_AF-A0A0M0K8P6-F1
#
_entry.id   AF-A0A0M0K8P6-F1
#
_cell.length_a   1.000
_cell.length_b   1.000
_cell.length_c   1.000
_cell.angle_alpha   90.00
_cell.angle_beta   90.00
_cell.angle_gamma   90.00
#
_symmetry.space_group_name_H-M   'P 1'
#
loop_
_entity.id
_entity.type
_entity.pdbx_description
1 polymer ?
#
loop_
_entity_poly.entity_id
_entity_poly.type
_entity_poly.pdbx_seq_one_letter_code
_entity_poly.pdbx_strand_id
1 'polypeptide(L)'
;MSRAHVVLLTRLVTLSYCSTVTARTFTLITFDVDGTLVKGSGQASDASAHARAFAHAVGAILGNGSPTPLPAEVIPRESYHGSTDGLISLRLAKVVLGVQPDEAAPQLPAIFESMYHYCAELSDDEMTRGIELLPGVLETLRTLAARDDVICGLVTGNVEGIARKKMRAVGIMATGALARAAEEQTWAGEDDCAFLGGFGSDFCSADLSDPARNHLDRGEQIAIAVRRCLTLLPEGATLARVVHVGDAPSDILAAKYCADAARVPPGTIVGCVGVATGSYTAETLAKLCGEPRPGVWEPVVLERGLADPCFVQACGV
;
A
#
# COMPACT_ATOMS: atom_id res chain seq x y z
N MET A 1 83.05 10.63 -30.13
CA MET A 1 82.18 9.68 -30.86
C MET A 1 80.93 9.45 -30.04
N SER A 2 79.78 9.71 -30.65
CA SER A 2 78.45 9.89 -30.05
C SER A 2 77.91 8.65 -29.33
N ARG A 3 77.35 8.81 -28.13
CA ARG A 3 76.43 7.83 -27.51
C ARG A 3 75.00 8.33 -27.71
N ALA A 4 74.26 7.68 -28.60
CA ALA A 4 72.84 7.90 -28.77
C ALA A 4 72.07 7.21 -27.63
N HIS A 5 71.25 7.97 -26.90
CA HIS A 5 70.25 7.44 -25.97
C HIS A 5 69.06 6.92 -26.76
N VAL A 6 68.76 5.63 -26.64
CA VAL A 6 67.49 5.03 -27.06
C VAL A 6 66.53 5.13 -25.89
N VAL A 7 65.51 5.98 -26.01
CA VAL A 7 64.39 6.04 -25.07
C VAL A 7 63.33 5.06 -25.58
N LEU A 8 63.16 3.94 -24.87
CA LEU A 8 62.09 2.99 -25.13
C LEU A 8 60.81 3.47 -24.43
N LEU A 9 59.90 4.08 -25.19
CA LEU A 9 58.56 4.44 -24.71
C LEU A 9 57.65 3.22 -24.76
N THR A 10 57.56 2.49 -23.65
CA THR A 10 56.58 1.42 -23.48
C THR A 10 55.21 2.04 -23.24
N ARG A 11 54.35 2.10 -24.27
CA ARG A 11 52.92 2.43 -24.10
C ARG A 11 52.22 1.26 -23.41
N LEU A 12 51.92 1.43 -22.12
CA LEU A 12 50.92 0.62 -21.42
C LEU A 12 49.55 1.00 -21.98
N VAL A 13 48.98 0.11 -22.80
CA VAL A 13 47.56 0.17 -23.17
C VAL A 13 46.79 -0.48 -22.02
N THR A 14 46.21 0.35 -21.16
CA THR A 14 45.25 -0.11 -20.16
C THR A 14 43.95 -0.46 -20.88
N LEU A 15 43.74 -1.74 -21.19
CA LEU A 15 42.43 -2.25 -21.61
C LEU A 15 41.47 -2.13 -20.42
N SER A 16 40.70 -1.04 -20.39
CA SER A 16 39.56 -0.92 -19.49
C SER A 16 38.51 -1.93 -19.93
N TYR A 17 38.41 -3.04 -19.19
CA TYR A 17 37.34 -4.01 -19.35
C TYR A 17 36.07 -3.35 -18.80
N CYS A 18 35.32 -2.68 -19.68
CA CYS A 18 33.99 -2.19 -19.35
C CYS A 18 33.07 -3.41 -19.32
N SER A 19 33.08 -4.13 -18.20
CA SER A 19 32.04 -5.11 -17.89
C SER A 19 30.73 -4.35 -17.89
N THR A 20 29.90 -4.54 -18.92
CA THR A 20 28.52 -4.08 -18.92
C THR A 20 27.79 -4.88 -17.85
N VAL A 21 27.87 -4.43 -16.60
CA VAL A 21 27.00 -4.91 -15.54
C VAL A 21 25.59 -4.50 -15.96
N THR A 22 24.79 -5.46 -16.42
CA THR A 22 23.37 -5.23 -16.64
C THR A 22 22.78 -4.77 -15.33
N ALA A 23 22.22 -3.55 -15.31
CA ALA A 23 21.60 -2.99 -14.11
C ALA A 23 20.55 -3.97 -13.58
N ARG A 24 20.59 -4.28 -12.28
CA ARG A 24 19.56 -5.11 -11.65
C ARG A 24 18.24 -4.37 -11.70
N THR A 25 17.20 -5.04 -12.16
CA THR A 25 15.84 -4.52 -12.22
C THR A 25 15.00 -5.14 -11.13
N PHE A 26 14.14 -4.33 -10.51
CA PHE A 26 13.23 -4.78 -9.47
C PHE A 26 11.77 -4.55 -9.86
N THR A 27 10.90 -5.39 -9.31
CA THR A 27 9.45 -5.18 -9.30
C THR A 27 8.99 -4.86 -7.88
N LEU A 28 8.34 -3.72 -7.69
CA LEU A 28 7.62 -3.41 -6.45
C LEU A 28 6.21 -3.99 -6.56
N ILE A 29 5.81 -4.84 -5.61
CA ILE A 29 4.44 -5.33 -5.47
C ILE A 29 3.87 -4.76 -4.17
N THR A 30 2.81 -3.97 -4.28
CA THR A 30 2.09 -3.44 -3.12
C THR A 30 0.73 -4.10 -3.01
N PHE A 31 0.33 -4.42 -1.79
CA PHE A 31 -0.96 -5.06 -1.52
C PHE A 31 -1.87 -4.13 -0.73
N ASP A 32 -3.12 -4.02 -1.16
CA ASP A 32 -4.20 -3.65 -0.24
C ASP A 32 -4.40 -4.75 0.82
N VAL A 33 -5.12 -4.41 1.88
CA VAL A 33 -5.32 -5.27 3.05
C VAL A 33 -6.71 -5.91 3.05
N ASP A 34 -7.75 -5.10 3.16
CA ASP A 34 -9.10 -5.53 3.51
C ASP A 34 -9.90 -5.91 2.25
N GLY A 35 -10.03 -7.21 2.00
CA GLY A 35 -10.58 -7.78 0.78
C GLY A 35 -9.52 -8.39 -0.13
N THR A 36 -8.24 -8.12 0.15
CA THR A 36 -7.07 -8.56 -0.65
C THR A 36 -6.18 -9.56 0.08
N LEU A 37 -5.68 -9.22 1.27
CA LEU A 37 -4.88 -10.13 2.12
C LEU A 37 -5.72 -10.79 3.21
N VAL A 38 -6.69 -10.05 3.73
CA VAL A 38 -7.60 -10.52 4.78
C VAL A 38 -9.04 -10.25 4.39
N LYS A 39 -9.97 -10.98 5.00
CA LYS A 39 -11.40 -10.77 4.82
C LYS A 39 -12.05 -10.42 6.14
N GLY A 40 -12.80 -9.32 6.16
CA GLY A 40 -13.75 -9.01 7.23
C GLY A 40 -15.04 -9.80 7.06
N SER A 41 -15.57 -10.36 8.15
CA SER A 41 -16.80 -11.18 8.15
C SER A 41 -18.06 -10.37 8.46
N GLY A 42 -18.81 -9.95 7.44
CA GLY A 42 -20.18 -9.41 7.58
C GLY A 42 -20.34 -8.32 8.66
N GLN A 43 -21.37 -8.46 9.51
CA GLN A 43 -21.64 -7.53 10.62
C GLN A 43 -20.47 -7.39 11.62
N ALA A 44 -19.60 -8.40 11.73
CA ALA A 44 -18.43 -8.32 12.60
C ALA A 44 -17.36 -7.35 12.06
N SER A 45 -17.31 -7.13 10.74
CA SER A 45 -16.45 -6.11 10.13
C SER A 45 -16.91 -4.69 10.49
N ASP A 46 -18.22 -4.46 10.44
CA ASP A 46 -18.83 -3.14 10.69
C ASP A 46 -18.70 -2.71 12.16
N ALA A 47 -18.50 -3.67 13.06
CA ALA A 47 -18.22 -3.46 14.48
C ALA A 47 -16.80 -3.91 14.88
N SER A 48 -15.86 -4.01 13.93
CA SER A 48 -14.48 -4.43 14.17
C SER A 48 -13.72 -3.49 15.12
N ALA A 49 -12.56 -3.93 15.63
CA ALA A 49 -11.67 -3.06 16.41
C ALA A 49 -11.35 -1.75 15.67
N HIS A 50 -11.07 -1.84 14.37
CA HIS A 50 -10.80 -0.69 13.51
C HIS A 50 -12.02 0.22 13.35
N ALA A 51 -13.23 -0.34 13.15
CA ALA A 51 -14.47 0.44 13.11
C ALA A 51 -14.73 1.20 14.43
N ARG A 52 -14.50 0.56 15.58
CA ARG A 52 -14.63 1.19 16.91
C ARG A 52 -13.57 2.26 17.15
N ALA A 53 -12.36 2.11 16.58
CA ALA A 53 -11.30 3.09 16.70
C ALA A 53 -11.70 4.45 16.09
N PHE A 54 -12.42 4.47 14.95
CA PHE A 54 -12.97 5.70 14.39
C PHE A 54 -13.89 6.41 15.38
N ALA A 55 -14.85 5.67 15.94
CA ALA A 55 -15.85 6.20 16.85
C ALA A 55 -15.22 6.76 18.14
N HIS A 56 -14.23 6.05 18.66
CA HIS A 56 -13.44 6.49 19.80
C HIS A 56 -12.66 7.77 19.48
N ALA A 57 -11.83 7.75 18.43
CA ALA A 57 -10.88 8.82 18.15
C ALA A 57 -11.54 10.14 17.71
N VAL A 58 -12.55 10.06 16.83
CA VAL A 58 -13.29 11.26 16.41
C VAL A 58 -14.01 11.88 17.61
N GLY A 59 -14.62 11.06 18.47
CA GLY A 59 -15.24 11.51 19.71
C GLY A 59 -14.26 12.10 20.73
N ALA A 60 -13.09 11.48 20.88
CA ALA A 60 -12.05 11.93 21.79
C ALA A 60 -11.44 13.28 21.38
N ILE A 61 -11.11 13.42 20.10
CA ILE A 61 -10.38 14.60 19.60
C ILE A 61 -11.31 15.76 19.24
N LEU A 62 -12.49 15.48 18.66
CA LEU A 62 -13.40 16.52 18.16
C LEU A 62 -14.73 16.58 18.94
N GLY A 63 -15.09 15.52 19.68
CA GLY A 63 -16.39 15.35 20.34
C GLY A 63 -16.40 15.54 21.86
N ASN A 64 -15.44 16.31 22.42
CA ASN A 64 -15.30 16.56 23.85
C ASN A 64 -15.17 15.27 24.71
N GLY A 65 -14.54 14.22 24.18
CA GLY A 65 -14.29 12.98 24.91
C GLY A 65 -15.42 11.94 24.83
N SER A 66 -16.58 12.27 24.24
CA SER A 66 -17.68 11.32 24.07
C SER A 66 -17.52 10.55 22.75
N PRO A 67 -17.54 9.20 22.76
CA PRO A 67 -17.49 8.42 21.52
C PRO A 67 -18.65 8.76 20.58
N THR A 68 -18.39 8.77 19.28
CA THR A 68 -19.46 8.88 18.26
C THR A 68 -20.12 7.52 18.00
N PRO A 69 -21.24 7.46 17.25
CA PRO A 69 -21.69 6.23 16.60
C PRO A 69 -20.61 5.64 15.68
N LEU A 70 -20.76 4.35 15.34
CA LEU A 70 -19.86 3.69 14.38
C LEU A 70 -20.05 4.26 12.97
N PRO A 71 -18.99 4.29 12.12
CA PRO A 71 -19.12 4.74 10.73
C PRO A 71 -20.27 4.06 9.98
N ALA A 72 -20.43 2.74 10.12
CA ALA A 72 -21.45 1.96 9.41
C ALA A 72 -22.89 2.27 9.87
N GLU A 73 -23.09 2.90 11.03
CA GLU A 73 -24.42 3.27 11.55
C GLU A 73 -24.92 4.59 10.97
N VAL A 74 -24.01 5.48 10.55
CA VAL A 74 -24.35 6.86 10.19
C VAL A 74 -23.85 7.28 8.81
N ILE A 75 -22.95 6.51 8.19
CA ILE A 75 -22.41 6.75 6.86
C ILE A 75 -22.88 5.63 5.91
N PRO A 76 -23.42 5.94 4.73
CA PRO A 76 -23.76 4.94 3.72
C PRO A 76 -22.54 4.11 3.30
N ARG A 77 -22.72 2.81 3.08
CA ARG A 77 -21.63 1.86 2.80
C ARG A 77 -20.77 2.27 1.61
N GLU A 78 -21.41 2.75 0.55
CA GLU A 78 -20.77 3.25 -0.66
C GLU A 78 -19.89 4.49 -0.43
N SER A 79 -20.06 5.20 0.69
CA SER A 79 -19.31 6.41 1.04
C SER A 79 -18.10 6.15 1.93
N TYR A 80 -17.92 4.92 2.45
CA TYR A 80 -16.75 4.55 3.26
C TYR A 80 -16.02 3.29 2.77
N HIS A 81 -16.69 2.36 2.08
CA HIS A 81 -16.04 1.15 1.57
C HIS A 81 -14.99 1.51 0.51
N GLY A 82 -13.75 1.01 0.68
CA GLY A 82 -12.61 1.33 -0.19
C GLY A 82 -12.05 2.75 -0.03
N SER A 83 -12.55 3.53 0.93
CA SER A 83 -12.04 4.86 1.29
C SER A 83 -10.81 4.76 2.21
N THR A 84 -10.22 5.91 2.55
CA THR A 84 -9.09 6.01 3.49
C THR A 84 -9.57 6.41 4.87
N ASP A 85 -8.85 6.00 5.92
CA ASP A 85 -9.17 6.33 7.30
C ASP A 85 -9.29 7.85 7.51
N GLY A 86 -8.47 8.65 6.81
CA GLY A 86 -8.58 10.11 6.82
C GLY A 86 -9.95 10.58 6.33
N LEU A 87 -10.37 10.17 5.13
CA LEU A 87 -11.64 10.59 4.55
C LEU A 87 -12.85 10.07 5.36
N ILE A 88 -12.76 8.86 5.90
CA ILE A 88 -13.80 8.28 6.78
C ILE A 88 -13.91 9.10 8.07
N SER A 89 -12.80 9.44 8.72
CA SER A 89 -12.77 10.24 9.95
C SER A 89 -13.39 11.62 9.74
N LEU A 90 -13.04 12.30 8.64
CA LEU A 90 -13.62 13.60 8.29
C LEU A 90 -15.12 13.51 8.00
N ARG A 91 -15.56 12.46 7.31
CA ARG A 91 -16.98 12.23 7.03
C ARG A 91 -17.76 11.96 8.31
N LEU A 92 -17.21 11.18 9.23
CA LEU A 92 -17.80 10.89 10.53
C LEU A 92 -17.94 12.16 11.37
N ALA A 93 -16.88 12.96 11.47
CA ALA A 93 -16.89 14.24 12.16
C ALA A 93 -17.96 15.19 11.59
N LYS A 94 -18.05 15.30 10.26
CA LYS A 94 -19.07 16.12 9.60
C LYS A 94 -20.49 15.66 9.88
N VAL A 95 -20.76 14.36 9.77
CA VAL A 95 -22.11 13.80 9.91
C VAL A 95 -22.60 13.85 11.36
N VAL A 96 -21.72 13.51 12.32
CA VAL A 96 -22.12 13.35 13.72
C VAL A 96 -21.96 14.65 14.53
N LEU A 97 -20.87 15.38 14.31
CA LEU A 97 -20.48 16.54 15.12
C LEU A 97 -20.72 17.87 14.39
N GLY A 98 -21.01 17.84 13.09
CA GLY A 98 -21.17 19.05 12.27
C GLY A 98 -19.86 19.77 11.92
N VAL A 99 -18.72 19.22 12.32
CA VAL A 99 -17.37 19.79 12.09
C VAL A 99 -17.01 19.68 10.61
N GLN A 100 -16.62 20.79 9.99
CA GLN A 100 -16.30 20.79 8.56
C GLN A 100 -14.91 20.19 8.27
N PRO A 101 -14.67 19.64 7.07
CA PRO A 101 -13.41 18.96 6.75
C PRO A 101 -12.16 19.85 6.88
N ASP A 102 -12.27 21.14 6.57
CA ASP A 102 -11.20 22.13 6.73
C ASP A 102 -10.82 22.39 8.19
N GLU A 103 -11.80 22.27 9.10
CA GLU A 103 -11.57 22.35 10.55
C GLU A 103 -11.03 21.04 11.13
N ALA A 104 -11.53 19.90 10.66
CA ALA A 104 -11.13 18.57 11.15
C ALA A 104 -9.79 18.07 10.58
N ALA A 105 -9.43 18.42 9.34
CA ALA A 105 -8.24 17.90 8.67
C ALA A 105 -6.91 18.19 9.40
N PRO A 106 -6.69 19.38 9.98
CA PRO A 106 -5.50 19.63 10.79
C PRO A 106 -5.38 18.72 12.03
N GLN A 107 -6.49 18.11 12.49
CA GLN A 107 -6.52 17.20 13.64
C GLN A 107 -6.31 15.73 13.24
N LEU A 108 -6.20 15.40 11.96
CA LEU A 108 -6.02 14.02 11.50
C LEU A 108 -4.82 13.31 12.14
N PRO A 109 -3.63 13.93 12.35
CA PRO A 109 -2.54 13.26 13.06
C PRO A 109 -2.94 12.80 14.47
N ALA A 110 -3.63 13.65 15.25
CA ALA A 110 -4.10 13.30 16.59
C ALA A 110 -5.22 12.25 16.55
N ILE A 111 -6.10 12.31 15.54
CA ILE A 111 -7.12 11.27 15.31
C ILE A 111 -6.45 9.93 15.01
N PHE A 112 -5.46 9.88 14.12
CA PHE A 112 -4.76 8.64 13.76
C PHE A 112 -4.01 8.04 14.94
N GLU A 113 -3.32 8.88 15.73
CA GLU A 113 -2.66 8.46 16.97
C GLU A 113 -3.67 7.87 17.97
N SER A 114 -4.80 8.55 18.20
CA SER A 114 -5.88 8.05 19.06
C SER A 114 -6.52 6.76 18.54
N MET A 115 -6.76 6.64 17.24
CA MET A 115 -7.27 5.41 16.60
C MET A 115 -6.30 4.25 16.84
N TYR A 116 -5.01 4.49 16.63
CA TYR A 116 -4.00 3.47 16.87
C TYR A 116 -3.91 3.09 18.34
N HIS A 117 -3.87 4.05 19.28
CA HIS A 117 -3.82 3.72 20.71
C HIS A 117 -4.98 2.86 21.16
N TYR A 118 -6.20 3.17 20.68
CA TYR A 118 -7.37 2.32 20.93
C TYR A 118 -7.14 0.88 20.48
N CYS A 119 -6.57 0.67 19.29
CA CYS A 119 -6.25 -0.67 18.78
C CYS A 119 -5.05 -1.30 19.51
N ALA A 120 -4.04 -0.51 19.90
CA ALA A 120 -2.80 -0.98 20.50
C ALA A 120 -3.04 -1.68 21.83
N GLU A 121 -4.02 -1.21 22.61
CA GLU A 121 -4.42 -1.80 23.90
C GLU A 121 -5.14 -3.16 23.77
N LEU A 122 -5.61 -3.51 22.58
CA LEU A 122 -6.29 -4.79 22.34
C LEU A 122 -5.29 -5.94 22.18
N SER A 123 -5.68 -7.12 22.64
CA SER A 123 -4.96 -8.36 22.31
C SER A 123 -5.03 -8.68 20.81
N ASP A 124 -4.11 -9.50 20.30
CA ASP A 124 -4.11 -9.92 18.90
C ASP A 124 -5.40 -10.67 18.52
N ASP A 125 -5.96 -11.47 19.45
CA ASP A 125 -7.25 -12.16 19.27
C ASP A 125 -8.42 -11.19 19.17
N GLU A 126 -8.39 -10.07 19.90
CA GLU A 126 -9.40 -9.03 19.82
C GLU A 126 -9.24 -8.17 18.55
N MET A 127 -8.01 -7.92 18.14
CA MET A 127 -7.68 -7.20 16.91
C MET A 127 -8.14 -7.98 15.67
N THR A 128 -7.96 -9.30 15.68
CA THR A 128 -8.29 -10.19 14.56
C THR A 128 -9.69 -10.79 14.67
N ARG A 129 -10.48 -10.44 15.68
CA ARG A 129 -11.85 -10.94 15.83
C ARG A 129 -12.69 -10.60 14.59
N GLY A 130 -13.03 -11.63 13.82
CA GLY A 130 -13.81 -11.49 12.57
C GLY A 130 -12.98 -11.13 11.34
N ILE A 131 -11.64 -11.19 11.44
CA ILE A 131 -10.68 -11.01 10.36
C ILE A 131 -9.98 -12.35 10.12
N GLU A 132 -10.05 -12.85 8.88
CA GLU A 132 -9.39 -14.09 8.48
C GLU A 132 -8.47 -13.84 7.29
N LEU A 133 -7.35 -14.57 7.22
CA LEU A 133 -6.51 -14.56 6.02
C LEU A 133 -7.27 -15.14 4.83
N LEU A 134 -7.14 -14.49 3.67
CA LEU A 134 -7.66 -15.04 2.43
C LEU A 134 -6.86 -16.26 1.97
N PRO A 135 -7.49 -17.21 1.25
CA PRO A 135 -6.79 -18.39 0.72
C PRO A 135 -5.56 -18.01 -0.11
N GLY A 136 -4.50 -18.81 0.00
CA GLY A 136 -3.26 -18.64 -0.79
C GLY A 136 -2.33 -17.52 -0.32
N VAL A 137 -2.77 -16.59 0.53
CA VAL A 137 -1.99 -15.42 0.94
C VAL A 137 -0.61 -15.79 1.51
N LEU A 138 -0.56 -16.68 2.52
CA LEU A 138 0.72 -17.04 3.14
C LEU A 138 1.66 -17.80 2.19
N GLU A 139 1.12 -18.65 1.32
CA GLU A 139 1.91 -19.42 0.35
C GLU A 139 2.49 -18.52 -0.74
N THR A 140 1.66 -17.65 -1.29
CA THR A 140 2.05 -16.69 -2.33
C THR A 140 3.05 -15.67 -1.80
N LEU A 141 2.84 -15.14 -0.58
CA LEU A 141 3.81 -14.24 0.04
C LEU A 141 5.16 -14.92 0.29
N ARG A 142 5.20 -16.17 0.76
CA ARG A 142 6.46 -16.93 0.88
C ARG A 142 7.14 -17.16 -0.46
N THR A 143 6.36 -17.39 -1.51
CA THR A 143 6.87 -17.54 -2.89
C THR A 143 7.53 -16.24 -3.36
N LEU A 144 6.91 -15.09 -3.10
CA LEU A 144 7.48 -13.78 -3.43
C LEU A 144 8.72 -13.47 -2.57
N ALA A 145 8.71 -13.84 -1.28
CA ALA A 145 9.84 -13.65 -0.37
C ALA A 145 11.12 -14.40 -0.80
N ALA A 146 10.97 -15.49 -1.56
CA ALA A 146 12.09 -16.26 -2.08
C ALA A 146 12.80 -15.61 -3.28
N ARG A 147 12.28 -14.48 -3.78
CA ARG A 147 12.81 -13.77 -4.95
C ARG A 147 13.69 -12.60 -4.55
N ASP A 148 14.79 -12.40 -5.27
CA ASP A 148 15.75 -11.32 -5.03
C ASP A 148 15.59 -10.13 -6.00
N ASP A 149 14.56 -10.18 -6.85
CA ASP A 149 14.15 -9.15 -7.81
C ASP A 149 12.77 -8.55 -7.49
N VAL A 150 12.17 -8.94 -6.37
CA VAL A 150 10.86 -8.46 -5.90
C VAL A 150 11.00 -7.76 -4.56
N ILE A 151 10.30 -6.63 -4.43
CA ILE A 151 10.12 -5.91 -3.17
C ILE A 151 8.62 -5.89 -2.89
N CYS A 152 8.19 -6.42 -1.74
CA CYS A 152 6.79 -6.33 -1.34
C CYS A 152 6.59 -5.25 -0.28
N GLY A 153 5.46 -4.55 -0.36
CA GLY A 153 4.99 -3.60 0.65
C GLY A 153 3.47 -3.55 0.71
N LEU A 154 2.91 -2.67 1.53
CA LEU A 154 1.47 -2.43 1.57
C LEU A 154 1.09 -1.08 1.00
N VAL A 155 -0.06 -1.01 0.35
CA VAL A 155 -0.74 0.26 0.09
C VAL A 155 -2.18 0.11 0.56
N THR A 156 -2.57 0.84 1.59
CA THR A 156 -3.88 0.69 2.21
C THR A 156 -4.41 2.02 2.72
N GLY A 157 -5.73 2.16 2.72
CA GLY A 157 -6.42 3.28 3.35
C GLY A 157 -6.28 3.34 4.86
N ASN A 158 -5.77 2.29 5.51
CA ASN A 158 -5.67 2.18 6.96
C ASN A 158 -4.52 3.04 7.52
N VAL A 159 -4.69 3.57 8.73
CA VAL A 159 -3.59 4.16 9.53
C VAL A 159 -2.44 3.16 9.67
N GLU A 160 -1.19 3.60 9.48
CA GLU A 160 -0.01 2.72 9.42
C GLU A 160 0.13 1.82 10.64
N GLY A 161 0.02 2.36 11.86
CA GLY A 161 0.10 1.55 13.09
C GLY A 161 -0.97 0.46 13.17
N ILE A 162 -2.19 0.75 12.69
CA ILE A 162 -3.28 -0.23 12.65
C ILE A 162 -3.00 -1.31 11.60
N ALA A 163 -2.49 -0.91 10.42
CA ALA A 163 -2.09 -1.85 9.37
C ALA A 163 -0.98 -2.79 9.88
N ARG A 164 0.07 -2.26 10.52
CA ARG A 164 1.17 -3.03 11.12
C ARG A 164 0.65 -4.03 12.16
N LYS A 165 -0.14 -3.56 13.13
CA LYS A 165 -0.75 -4.43 14.15
C LYS A 165 -1.60 -5.53 13.53
N LYS A 166 -2.43 -5.21 12.53
CA LYS A 166 -3.26 -6.19 11.82
C LYS A 166 -2.40 -7.26 11.15
N MET A 167 -1.32 -6.86 10.45
CA MET A 167 -0.39 -7.80 9.78
C MET A 167 0.36 -8.69 10.77
N ARG A 168 0.78 -8.16 11.92
CA ARG A 168 1.37 -8.95 13.01
C ARG A 168 0.38 -10.01 13.48
N ALA A 169 -0.83 -9.57 13.82
CA ALA A 169 -1.83 -10.43 14.45
C ALA A 169 -2.35 -11.55 13.53
N VAL A 170 -2.39 -11.33 12.21
CA VAL A 170 -2.73 -12.39 11.24
C VAL A 170 -1.53 -13.22 10.80
N GLY A 171 -0.32 -12.97 11.33
CA GLY A 171 0.86 -13.79 11.08
C GLY A 171 1.55 -13.58 9.73
N ILE A 172 1.25 -12.49 9.00
CA ILE A 172 1.89 -12.19 7.71
C ILE A 172 3.39 -11.96 7.87
N MET A 173 3.83 -11.43 9.00
CA MET A 173 5.24 -11.14 9.27
C MET A 173 6.13 -12.40 9.20
N ALA A 174 5.58 -13.58 9.53
CA ALA A 174 6.31 -14.84 9.49
C ALA A 174 6.64 -15.31 8.05
N THR A 175 6.07 -14.68 7.02
CA THR A 175 6.38 -14.98 5.62
C THR A 175 7.72 -14.41 5.17
N GLY A 176 8.20 -13.34 5.83
CA GLY A 176 9.39 -12.58 5.40
C GLY A 176 9.20 -11.81 4.09
N ALA A 177 7.99 -11.72 3.54
CA ALA A 177 7.74 -11.12 2.24
C ALA A 177 7.81 -9.59 2.26
N LEU A 178 7.26 -8.96 3.30
CA LEU A 178 7.20 -7.51 3.40
C LEU A 178 8.60 -6.94 3.63
N ALA A 179 9.05 -6.07 2.73
CA ALA A 179 10.35 -5.43 2.81
C ALA A 179 10.42 -4.51 4.03
N ARG A 180 11.65 -4.30 4.54
CA ARG A 180 11.89 -3.35 5.63
C ARG A 180 11.33 -1.97 5.28
N ALA A 181 10.85 -1.26 6.30
CA ALA A 181 10.39 0.11 6.12
C ALA A 181 11.53 1.05 5.68
N ALA A 182 11.19 2.12 4.98
CA ALA A 182 12.10 3.24 4.76
C ALA A 182 12.40 3.96 6.09
N GLU A 183 13.54 4.66 6.19
CA GLU A 183 13.97 5.29 7.45
C GLU A 183 12.98 6.31 8.00
N GLU A 184 12.22 6.98 7.13
CA GLU A 184 11.18 7.93 7.50
C GLU A 184 9.93 7.28 8.12
N GLN A 185 9.72 5.98 7.91
CA GLN A 185 8.51 5.28 8.33
C GLN A 185 8.61 4.83 9.79
N THR A 186 8.22 5.71 10.69
CA THR A 186 8.21 5.44 12.13
C THR A 186 6.78 5.49 12.66
N TRP A 187 6.46 4.54 13.56
CA TRP A 187 5.18 4.53 14.27
C TRP A 187 5.41 3.98 15.67
N ALA A 188 5.28 4.84 16.69
CA ALA A 188 5.62 4.49 18.06
C ALA A 188 4.83 3.26 18.54
N GLY A 189 5.55 2.25 19.03
CA GLY A 189 4.97 1.00 19.55
C GLY A 189 4.78 -0.10 18.51
N GLU A 190 5.04 0.18 17.23
CA GLU A 190 5.04 -0.79 16.13
C GLU A 190 6.40 -0.81 15.39
N ASP A 191 7.46 -0.43 16.10
CA ASP A 191 8.82 -0.30 15.57
C ASP A 191 9.42 -1.64 15.14
N ASP A 192 9.08 -2.72 15.86
CA ASP A 192 9.52 -4.09 15.58
C ASP A 192 8.75 -4.77 14.44
N CYS A 193 7.67 -4.15 13.96
CA CYS A 193 6.82 -4.62 12.87
C CYS A 193 6.71 -3.58 11.74
N ALA A 194 7.80 -2.85 11.51
CA ALA A 194 7.89 -1.87 10.44
C ALA A 194 8.13 -2.53 9.07
N PHE A 195 7.32 -2.16 8.07
CA PHE A 195 7.50 -2.59 6.68
C PHE A 195 7.21 -1.47 5.68
N LEU A 196 7.72 -1.64 4.46
CA LEU A 196 7.52 -0.71 3.35
C LEU A 196 6.04 -0.55 3.02
N GLY A 197 5.60 0.70 2.80
CA GLY A 197 4.26 0.93 2.28
C GLY A 197 3.88 2.38 2.06
N GLY A 198 2.61 2.58 1.72
CA GLY A 198 1.90 3.86 1.72
C GLY A 198 0.55 3.67 2.41
N PHE A 199 0.25 4.53 3.38
CA PHE A 199 -0.82 4.30 4.36
C PHE A 199 -1.83 5.45 4.39
N GLY A 200 -3.01 5.20 4.95
CA GLY A 200 -4.04 6.19 5.22
C GLY A 200 -3.55 7.40 6.00
N SER A 201 -2.55 7.19 6.85
CA SER A 201 -1.90 8.23 7.65
C SER A 201 -0.88 9.08 6.89
N ASP A 202 -0.47 8.67 5.67
CA ASP A 202 0.54 9.40 4.89
C ASP A 202 -0.07 10.56 4.08
N PHE A 203 -1.31 10.41 3.63
CA PHE A 203 -1.97 11.40 2.78
C PHE A 203 -3.49 11.38 2.91
N CYS A 204 -4.09 12.57 3.02
CA CYS A 204 -5.52 12.80 2.93
C CYS A 204 -5.76 14.16 2.28
N SER A 205 -6.54 14.19 1.20
CA SER A 205 -6.88 15.42 0.48
C SER A 205 -7.82 16.35 1.24
N ALA A 206 -8.53 15.81 2.25
CA ALA A 206 -9.62 16.46 2.98
C ALA A 206 -10.81 16.93 2.11
N ASP A 207 -10.84 16.54 0.84
CA ASP A 207 -11.88 16.94 -0.10
C ASP A 207 -12.99 15.88 -0.14
N LEU A 208 -14.00 16.07 0.71
CA LEU A 208 -15.17 15.18 0.75
C LEU A 208 -16.18 15.44 -0.40
N SER A 209 -15.94 16.46 -1.24
CA SER A 209 -16.85 16.85 -2.31
C SER A 209 -16.61 16.10 -3.61
N ASP A 210 -15.39 15.59 -3.81
CA ASP A 210 -14.99 14.81 -4.98
C ASP A 210 -14.93 13.31 -4.65
N PRO A 211 -15.86 12.49 -5.18
CA PRO A 211 -15.82 11.03 -4.98
C PRO A 211 -14.55 10.36 -5.53
N ALA A 212 -13.85 10.99 -6.47
CA ALA A 212 -12.60 10.46 -7.01
C ALA A 212 -11.49 10.42 -5.95
N ARG A 213 -11.59 11.18 -4.87
CA ARG A 213 -10.58 11.20 -3.79
C ARG A 213 -10.34 9.84 -3.15
N ASN A 214 -11.32 8.94 -3.16
CA ASN A 214 -11.10 7.57 -2.68
C ASN A 214 -9.96 6.85 -3.41
N HIS A 215 -9.82 7.06 -4.73
CA HIS A 215 -8.75 6.45 -5.52
C HIS A 215 -7.57 7.40 -5.79
N LEU A 216 -7.80 8.73 -5.81
CA LEU A 216 -6.72 9.68 -5.98
C LEU A 216 -5.81 9.74 -4.74
N ASP A 217 -6.37 9.72 -3.53
CA ASP A 217 -5.57 9.71 -2.29
C ASP A 217 -4.80 8.38 -2.17
N ARG A 218 -5.43 7.27 -2.57
CA ARG A 218 -4.74 5.97 -2.68
C ARG A 218 -3.65 5.98 -3.74
N GLY A 219 -3.84 6.69 -4.85
CA GLY A 219 -2.79 6.91 -5.86
C GLY A 219 -1.59 7.66 -5.29
N GLU A 220 -1.80 8.67 -4.43
CA GLU A 220 -0.71 9.32 -3.71
C GLU A 220 0.00 8.35 -2.74
N GLN A 221 -0.74 7.44 -2.08
CA GLN A 221 -0.13 6.40 -1.23
C GLN A 221 0.73 5.42 -2.05
N ILE A 222 0.30 5.01 -3.25
CA ILE A 222 1.14 4.23 -4.17
C ILE A 222 2.42 5.01 -4.50
N ALA A 223 2.30 6.30 -4.86
CA ALA A 223 3.45 7.14 -5.18
C ALA A 223 4.43 7.26 -3.99
N ILE A 224 3.91 7.35 -2.76
CA ILE A 224 4.70 7.35 -1.53
C ILE A 224 5.43 6.02 -1.35
N ALA A 225 4.75 4.88 -1.50
CA ALA A 225 5.35 3.55 -1.42
C ALA A 225 6.46 3.38 -2.47
N VAL A 226 6.26 3.90 -3.69
CA VAL A 226 7.26 3.91 -4.76
C VAL A 226 8.48 4.73 -4.36
N ARG A 227 8.31 5.96 -3.87
CA ARG A 227 9.44 6.79 -3.41
C ARG A 227 10.24 6.09 -2.31
N ARG A 228 9.55 5.49 -1.33
CA ARG A 228 10.17 4.72 -0.25
C ARG A 228 10.94 3.52 -0.79
N CYS A 229 10.36 2.77 -1.72
CA CYS A 229 11.02 1.65 -2.39
C CYS A 229 12.32 2.06 -3.09
N LEU A 230 12.34 3.21 -3.78
CA LEU A 230 13.54 3.71 -4.46
C LEU A 230 14.71 3.95 -3.50
N THR A 231 14.44 4.31 -2.24
CA THR A 231 15.50 4.46 -1.21
C THR A 231 16.08 3.12 -0.75
N LEU A 232 15.39 2.01 -1.01
CA LEU A 232 15.81 0.66 -0.64
C LEU A 232 16.56 -0.06 -1.75
N LEU A 233 16.51 0.45 -2.98
CA LEU A 233 17.17 -0.17 -4.12
C LEU A 233 18.70 -0.16 -3.96
N PRO A 234 19.39 -1.26 -4.32
CA PRO A 234 20.84 -1.25 -4.41
C PRO A 234 21.35 -0.17 -5.37
N GLU A 235 22.57 0.33 -5.13
CA GLU A 235 23.20 1.29 -6.02
C GLU A 235 23.26 0.75 -7.47
N GLY A 236 22.81 1.58 -8.42
CA GLY A 236 22.76 1.22 -9.85
C GLY A 236 21.60 0.29 -10.25
N ALA A 237 20.74 -0.13 -9.32
CA ALA A 237 19.51 -0.83 -9.63
C ALA A 237 18.40 0.11 -10.12
N THR A 238 17.44 -0.43 -10.85
CA THR A 238 16.28 0.32 -11.36
C THR A 238 14.97 -0.35 -10.98
N LEU A 239 13.93 0.46 -10.79
CA LEU A 239 12.57 -0.03 -10.64
C LEU A 239 11.96 -0.21 -12.03
N ALA A 240 11.80 -1.45 -12.48
CA ALA A 240 11.26 -1.74 -13.80
C ALA A 240 9.73 -1.79 -13.82
N ARG A 241 9.12 -2.22 -12.70
CA ARG A 241 7.68 -2.36 -12.58
C ARG A 241 7.19 -2.01 -11.18
N VAL A 242 5.99 -1.42 -11.13
CA VAL A 242 5.18 -1.26 -9.92
C VAL A 242 3.87 -1.97 -10.16
N VAL A 243 3.52 -2.93 -9.31
CA VAL A 243 2.24 -3.64 -9.32
C VAL A 243 1.48 -3.30 -8.05
N HIS A 244 0.26 -2.82 -8.20
CA HIS A 244 -0.66 -2.70 -7.07
C HIS A 244 -1.74 -3.78 -7.14
N VAL A 245 -1.92 -4.50 -6.04
CA VAL A 245 -2.86 -5.62 -5.90
C VAL A 245 -3.99 -5.17 -4.98
N GLY A 246 -5.22 -5.29 -5.44
CA GLY A 246 -6.39 -4.83 -4.67
C GLY A 246 -7.71 -5.38 -5.20
N ASP A 247 -8.75 -5.36 -4.36
CA ASP A 247 -10.07 -5.92 -4.67
C ASP A 247 -11.14 -4.89 -5.02
N ALA A 248 -10.85 -3.60 -4.85
CA ALA A 248 -11.81 -2.54 -5.01
C ALA A 248 -11.55 -1.67 -6.25
N PRO A 249 -12.59 -0.98 -6.76
CA PRO A 249 -12.43 0.06 -7.76
C PRO A 249 -11.37 1.09 -7.41
N SER A 250 -11.21 1.43 -6.12
CA SER A 250 -10.21 2.40 -5.69
C SER A 250 -8.79 1.94 -5.94
N ASP A 251 -8.49 0.64 -5.84
CA ASP A 251 -7.16 0.09 -6.11
C ASP A 251 -6.84 0.14 -7.62
N ILE A 252 -7.78 -0.31 -8.45
CA ILE A 252 -7.63 -0.31 -9.92
C ILE A 252 -7.42 1.12 -10.43
N LEU A 253 -8.26 2.05 -9.98
CA LEU A 253 -8.22 3.44 -10.43
C LEU A 253 -7.00 4.19 -9.86
N ALA A 254 -6.55 3.86 -8.64
CA ALA A 254 -5.32 4.42 -8.07
C ALA A 254 -4.08 4.00 -8.87
N ALA A 255 -3.97 2.72 -9.22
CA ALA A 255 -2.88 2.21 -10.04
C ALA A 255 -2.91 2.82 -11.45
N LYS A 256 -4.10 2.90 -12.07
CA LYS A 256 -4.28 3.54 -13.37
C LYS A 256 -3.90 5.02 -13.34
N TYR A 257 -4.31 5.74 -12.28
CA TYR A 257 -3.91 7.13 -12.05
C TYR A 257 -2.38 7.28 -11.98
N CYS A 258 -1.68 6.37 -11.30
CA CYS A 258 -0.22 6.40 -11.23
C CYS A 258 0.44 6.24 -12.62
N ALA A 259 -0.14 5.40 -13.47
CA ALA A 259 0.30 5.21 -14.85
C ALA A 259 0.07 6.46 -15.72
N ASP A 260 -1.09 7.11 -15.57
CA ASP A 260 -1.50 8.24 -16.40
C ASP A 260 -0.87 9.58 -15.97
N ALA A 261 -0.73 9.80 -14.67
CA ALA A 261 -0.22 11.05 -14.10
C ALA A 261 1.30 11.03 -13.85
N ALA A 262 2.03 10.05 -14.40
CA ALA A 262 3.48 9.89 -14.27
C ALA A 262 3.96 9.95 -12.80
N ARG A 263 3.24 9.27 -11.90
CA ARG A 263 3.57 9.22 -10.45
C ARG A 263 4.64 8.18 -10.10
N VAL A 264 5.09 7.43 -11.11
CA VAL A 264 6.20 6.47 -11.01
C VAL A 264 7.39 6.97 -11.84
N PRO A 265 8.62 6.48 -11.59
CA PRO A 265 9.79 6.88 -12.37
C PRO A 265 9.59 6.63 -13.88
N PRO A 266 10.16 7.48 -14.75
CA PRO A 266 10.08 7.29 -16.20
C PRO A 266 10.59 5.90 -16.62
N GLY A 267 9.86 5.24 -17.52
CA GLY A 267 10.19 3.89 -17.98
C GLY A 267 9.75 2.75 -17.05
N THR A 268 9.12 3.07 -15.91
CA THR A 268 8.52 2.06 -15.02
C THR A 268 7.17 1.62 -15.58
N ILE A 269 6.96 0.32 -15.73
CA ILE A 269 5.66 -0.25 -16.10
C ILE A 269 4.75 -0.23 -14.87
N VAL A 270 3.52 0.24 -15.02
CA VAL A 270 2.51 0.14 -13.96
C VAL A 270 1.60 -1.04 -14.25
N GLY A 271 1.68 -2.06 -13.41
CA GLY A 271 0.76 -3.18 -13.39
C GLY A 271 -0.31 -2.99 -12.33
N CYS A 272 -1.41 -3.71 -12.49
CA CYS A 272 -2.42 -3.87 -11.46
C CYS A 272 -2.93 -5.29 -11.48
N VAL A 273 -3.04 -5.92 -10.31
CA VAL A 273 -3.70 -7.22 -10.17
C VAL A 273 -4.97 -7.02 -9.37
N GLY A 274 -6.09 -6.89 -10.10
CA GLY A 274 -7.42 -6.84 -9.49
C GLY A 274 -7.83 -8.22 -8.99
N VAL A 275 -8.24 -8.34 -7.74
CA VAL A 275 -8.62 -9.63 -7.14
C VAL A 275 -10.09 -9.65 -6.73
N ALA A 276 -10.88 -10.60 -7.21
CA ALA A 276 -12.33 -10.65 -6.91
C ALA A 276 -12.64 -11.32 -5.56
N THR A 277 -11.84 -11.03 -4.54
CA THR A 277 -11.93 -11.62 -3.19
C THR A 277 -12.69 -10.76 -2.18
N GLY A 278 -12.97 -9.50 -2.53
CA GLY A 278 -13.81 -8.59 -1.76
C GLY A 278 -15.24 -8.47 -2.28
N SER A 279 -15.76 -7.23 -2.34
CA SER A 279 -17.19 -6.98 -2.67
C SER A 279 -17.47 -6.91 -4.19
N TYR A 280 -16.44 -6.89 -5.03
CA TYR A 280 -16.55 -6.62 -6.46
C TYR A 280 -16.20 -7.85 -7.29
N THR A 281 -16.96 -8.07 -8.36
CA THR A 281 -16.73 -9.18 -9.28
C THR A 281 -15.52 -8.91 -10.18
N ALA A 282 -14.90 -9.98 -10.69
CA ALA A 282 -13.83 -9.86 -11.68
C ALA A 282 -14.28 -9.08 -12.92
N GLU A 283 -15.53 -9.25 -13.36
CA GLU A 283 -16.09 -8.48 -14.48
C GLU A 283 -16.11 -6.97 -14.20
N THR A 284 -16.53 -6.56 -12.99
CA THR A 284 -16.54 -5.15 -12.59
C THR A 284 -15.13 -4.58 -12.55
N LEU A 285 -14.17 -5.30 -11.96
CA LEU A 285 -12.77 -4.85 -11.90
C LEU A 285 -12.14 -4.79 -13.30
N ALA A 286 -12.41 -5.75 -14.18
CA ALA A 286 -11.90 -5.78 -15.53
C ALA A 286 -12.41 -4.60 -16.38
N LYS A 287 -13.69 -4.23 -16.23
CA LYS A 287 -14.26 -3.03 -16.88
C LYS A 287 -13.52 -1.75 -16.49
N LEU A 288 -13.10 -1.64 -15.23
CA LEU A 288 -12.37 -0.47 -14.72
C LEU A 288 -10.90 -0.44 -15.21
N CYS A 289 -10.28 -1.61 -15.38
CA CYS A 289 -8.92 -1.71 -15.91
C CYS A 289 -8.83 -1.07 -17.31
N GLY A 290 -9.84 -1.32 -18.16
CA GLY A 290 -9.84 -0.94 -19.57
C GLY A 290 -8.73 -1.65 -20.35
N GLU A 291 -8.44 -1.15 -21.56
CA GLU A 291 -7.45 -1.77 -22.44
C GLU A 291 -6.00 -1.62 -21.91
N PRO A 292 -5.20 -2.70 -21.93
CA PRO A 292 -3.78 -2.63 -21.63
C PRO A 292 -3.02 -1.71 -22.60
N ARG A 293 -1.99 -1.03 -22.10
CA ARG A 293 -1.03 -0.25 -22.90
C ARG A 293 0.36 -0.83 -22.65
N PRO A 294 0.91 -1.63 -23.59
CA PRO A 294 2.19 -2.31 -23.40
C PRO A 294 3.30 -1.36 -22.96
N GLY A 295 4.04 -1.73 -21.91
CA GLY A 295 5.13 -0.92 -21.35
C GLY A 295 4.68 0.32 -20.54
N VAL A 296 3.38 0.51 -20.31
CA VAL A 296 2.84 1.62 -19.52
C VAL A 296 1.82 1.15 -18.49
N TRP A 297 0.79 0.40 -18.93
CA TRP A 297 -0.33 -0.06 -18.11
C TRP A 297 -0.66 -1.52 -18.44
N GLU A 298 -0.37 -2.43 -17.51
CA GLU A 298 -0.52 -3.88 -17.68
C GLU A 298 -1.41 -4.47 -16.58
N PRO A 299 -2.76 -4.28 -16.66
CA PRO A 299 -3.68 -4.83 -15.69
C PRO A 299 -3.98 -6.31 -15.95
N VAL A 300 -4.19 -7.06 -14.87
CA VAL A 300 -4.70 -8.43 -14.86
C VAL A 300 -5.78 -8.51 -13.78
N VAL A 301 -6.83 -9.29 -14.01
CA VAL A 301 -7.86 -9.56 -13.00
C VAL A 301 -7.96 -11.06 -12.74
N LEU A 302 -7.96 -11.43 -11.45
CA LEU A 302 -7.97 -12.82 -10.99
C LEU A 302 -9.17 -13.06 -10.08
N GLU A 303 -9.94 -14.11 -10.36
CA GLU A 303 -11.11 -14.46 -9.54
C GLU A 303 -10.73 -15.02 -8.16
N ARG A 304 -9.63 -15.78 -8.08
CA ARG A 304 -9.22 -16.48 -6.85
C ARG A 304 -8.21 -15.70 -6.01
N GLY A 305 -7.97 -14.44 -6.35
CA GLY A 305 -6.96 -13.61 -5.71
C GLY A 305 -5.59 -14.27 -5.64
N LEU A 306 -4.95 -14.20 -4.46
CA LEU A 306 -3.61 -14.76 -4.25
C LEU A 306 -3.55 -16.28 -4.32
N ALA A 307 -4.68 -16.99 -4.25
CA ALA A 307 -4.74 -18.45 -4.44
C ALA A 307 -4.72 -18.86 -5.92
N ASP A 308 -4.76 -17.92 -6.86
CA ASP A 308 -4.66 -18.26 -8.27
C ASP A 308 -3.22 -18.68 -8.62
N PRO A 309 -3.01 -19.84 -9.29
CA PRO A 309 -1.69 -20.31 -9.68
C PRO A 309 -0.98 -19.36 -10.66
N CYS A 310 -1.72 -18.49 -11.35
CA CYS A 310 -1.15 -17.48 -12.22
C CYS A 310 -0.82 -16.16 -11.49
N PHE A 311 -1.02 -16.06 -10.16
CA PHE A 311 -0.85 -14.80 -9.43
C PHE A 311 0.55 -14.18 -9.59
N VAL A 312 1.60 -14.99 -9.40
CA VAL A 312 2.99 -14.52 -9.51
C VAL A 312 3.28 -14.04 -10.95
N GLN A 313 2.84 -14.81 -11.96
CA GLN A 313 2.94 -14.43 -13.36
C GLN A 313 2.15 -13.15 -13.69
N ALA A 314 0.98 -12.95 -13.08
CA ALA A 314 0.17 -11.75 -13.24
C ALA A 314 0.86 -10.49 -12.68
N CYS A 315 1.74 -10.65 -11.70
CA CYS A 315 2.63 -9.57 -11.23
C CYS A 315 3.81 -9.31 -12.18
N GLY A 316 3.93 -10.09 -13.27
CA GLY A 316 4.97 -9.97 -14.28
C GLY A 316 6.34 -10.49 -13.85
N VAL A 317 6.38 -11.39 -12.86
CA VAL A 317 7.61 -11.96 -12.28
C VAL A 317 7.63 -13.49 -12.35
#